data_AF-A0A832W7L9-F1
#
_entry.id   AF-A0A832W7L9-F1
#
_cell.length_a   1.000
_cell.length_b   1.000
_cell.length_c   1.000
_cell.angle_alpha   90.00
_cell.angle_beta   90.00
_cell.angle_gamma   90.00
#
_symmetry.space_group_name_H-M   'P 1'
#
loop_
_entity.id
_entity.type
_entity.pdbx_description
1 polymer ?
#
loop_
_entity_poly.entity_id
_entity_poly.type
_entity_poly.pdbx_seq_one_letter_code
_entity_poly.pdbx_strand_id
1 'polypeptide(L)'
;MPSRAERVNQMNPSKFIQKLKEFVVSKNYELDEVFIRRAISALYFSLFIFWANKKYFLENRPGQGSNQDYFPFRMFLQDMISSALDREIIFLHVYRVASDHYALNPTIVKIYGEEKRIIGKKKIEVKIDREALKKAIDSAEEILKALTNEDFSN
;
A
#
# COMPACT_ATOMS: atom_id res chain seq x y z
N MET A 1 10.05 11.55 25.32
CA MET A 1 9.75 10.66 24.18
C MET A 1 8.41 11.10 23.58
N PRO A 2 8.23 11.05 22.25
CA PRO A 2 6.94 11.41 21.64
C PRO A 2 5.82 10.48 22.14
N SER A 3 4.62 11.05 22.26
CA SER A 3 3.40 10.33 22.60
C SER A 3 3.06 9.27 21.53
N ARG A 4 2.17 8.34 21.90
CA ARG A 4 1.71 7.29 20.97
C ARG A 4 1.06 7.89 19.72
N ALA A 5 0.22 8.91 19.88
CA ALA A 5 -0.40 9.61 18.76
C ALA A 5 0.60 10.36 17.89
N GLU A 6 1.61 11.00 18.50
CA GLU A 6 2.68 11.68 17.75
C GLU A 6 3.49 10.69 16.90
N ARG A 7 3.79 9.50 17.42
CA ARG A 7 4.49 8.44 16.66
C ARG A 7 3.69 7.99 15.44
N VAL A 8 2.38 7.79 15.59
CA VAL A 8 1.52 7.43 14.46
C VAL A 8 1.45 8.56 13.44
N ASN A 9 1.28 9.81 13.88
CA ASN A 9 1.20 10.96 12.98
C ASN A 9 2.48 11.19 12.18
N GLN A 10 3.66 10.89 12.74
CA GLN A 10 4.93 10.95 12.01
C GLN A 10 5.00 9.93 10.85
N MET A 11 4.24 8.84 10.93
CA MET A 11 4.17 7.81 9.89
C MET A 11 3.04 8.04 8.89
N ASN A 12 2.30 9.15 9.00
CA ASN A 12 1.22 9.46 8.06
C ASN A 12 1.79 9.72 6.64
N PRO A 13 1.39 8.93 5.62
CA PRO A 13 1.99 9.01 4.28
C PRO A 13 1.40 10.11 3.39
N SER A 14 0.45 10.92 3.87
CA SER A 14 -0.21 11.99 3.09
C SER A 14 0.77 12.86 2.30
N LYS A 15 1.77 13.42 2.98
CA LYS A 15 2.79 14.28 2.34
C LYS A 15 3.61 13.53 1.30
N PHE A 16 3.92 12.26 1.53
CA PHE A 16 4.64 11.42 0.58
C PHE A 16 3.81 11.18 -0.69
N ILE A 17 2.55 10.77 -0.53
CA ILE A 17 1.61 10.52 -1.63
C ILE A 17 1.41 11.81 -2.44
N GLN A 18 1.18 12.93 -1.78
CA GLN A 18 1.00 14.23 -2.44
C GLN A 18 2.22 14.61 -3.29
N LYS A 19 3.43 14.53 -2.73
CA LYS A 19 4.65 14.86 -3.48
C LYS A 19 4.87 13.94 -4.67
N LEU A 20 4.56 12.65 -4.52
CA LEU A 20 4.66 11.71 -5.64
C LEU A 20 3.64 12.04 -6.73
N LYS A 21 2.40 12.40 -6.38
CA LYS A 21 1.37 12.84 -7.32
C LYS A 21 1.79 14.08 -8.09
N GLU A 22 2.29 15.11 -7.40
CA GLU A 22 2.83 16.32 -8.01
C GLU A 22 3.94 16.00 -9.01
N PHE A 23 4.87 15.12 -8.62
CA PHE A 23 5.96 14.68 -9.49
C PHE A 23 5.45 13.96 -10.74
N VAL A 24 4.48 13.06 -10.59
CA VAL A 24 3.89 12.28 -11.71
C VAL A 24 3.05 13.15 -12.64
N VAL A 25 2.41 14.22 -12.14
CA VAL A 25 1.65 15.17 -12.97
C VAL A 25 2.56 16.13 -13.72
N SER A 26 3.72 16.46 -13.16
CA SER A 26 4.72 17.29 -13.84
C SER A 26 5.10 16.63 -15.18
N LYS A 27 4.95 17.37 -16.29
CA LYS A 27 5.27 16.87 -17.65
C LYS A 27 6.76 16.95 -18.00
N ASN A 28 7.59 17.42 -17.07
CA ASN A 28 8.96 17.83 -17.35
C ASN A 28 9.99 16.70 -17.18
N TYR A 29 9.58 15.49 -16.79
CA TYR A 29 10.48 14.36 -16.59
C TYR A 29 9.87 13.09 -17.17
N GLU A 30 10.67 12.37 -17.96
CA GLU A 30 10.37 10.97 -18.28
C GLU A 30 10.63 10.11 -17.04
N LEU A 31 9.64 9.31 -16.66
CA LEU A 31 9.77 8.37 -15.55
C LEU A 31 10.23 7.04 -16.13
N ASP A 32 11.44 6.62 -15.78
CA ASP A 32 11.92 5.29 -16.12
C ASP A 32 11.19 4.19 -15.32
N GLU A 33 11.32 2.96 -15.77
CA GLU A 33 10.66 1.81 -15.15
C GLU A 33 11.13 1.59 -13.70
N VAL A 34 12.41 1.87 -13.40
CA VAL A 34 12.97 1.71 -12.05
C VAL A 34 12.25 2.64 -11.08
N PHE A 35 12.10 3.91 -11.44
CA PHE A 35 11.38 4.89 -10.67
C PHE A 35 9.95 4.44 -10.41
N ILE A 36 9.22 4.02 -11.45
CA ILE A 36 7.82 3.59 -11.33
C ILE A 36 7.69 2.40 -10.38
N ARG A 37 8.55 1.38 -10.53
CA ARG A 37 8.57 0.20 -9.65
C ARG A 37 8.80 0.60 -8.19
N ARG A 38 9.79 1.45 -7.93
CA ARG A 38 10.11 1.88 -6.57
C ARG A 38 9.02 2.75 -5.96
N ALA A 39 8.40 3.63 -6.76
CA ALA A 39 7.29 4.46 -6.33
C ALA A 39 6.08 3.61 -5.90
N ILE A 40 5.70 2.61 -6.70
CA ILE A 40 4.60 1.69 -6.36
C ILE A 40 4.90 0.91 -5.07
N SER A 41 6.11 0.34 -4.93
CA SER A 41 6.47 -0.38 -3.71
C SER A 41 6.47 0.54 -2.49
N ALA A 42 6.99 1.76 -2.62
CA ALA A 42 6.99 2.75 -1.55
C ALA A 42 5.57 3.17 -1.12
N LEU A 43 4.64 3.35 -2.06
CA LEU A 43 3.23 3.60 -1.76
C LEU A 43 2.65 2.49 -0.87
N TYR A 44 2.75 1.22 -1.30
CA TYR A 44 2.26 0.09 -0.52
C TYR A 44 2.86 0.04 0.90
N PHE A 45 4.19 0.15 1.01
CA PHE A 45 4.86 0.05 2.30
C PHE A 45 4.57 1.23 3.22
N SER A 46 4.42 2.45 2.68
CA SER A 46 4.07 3.63 3.47
C SER A 46 2.70 3.48 4.13
N LEU A 47 1.69 2.95 3.40
CA LEU A 47 0.36 2.67 3.94
C LEU A 47 0.41 1.54 4.97
N PHE A 48 1.12 0.46 4.66
CA PHE A 48 1.29 -0.68 5.56
C PHE A 48 1.92 -0.25 6.90
N ILE A 49 3.00 0.54 6.86
CA ILE A 49 3.68 1.03 8.07
C ILE A 49 2.74 1.94 8.87
N PHE A 50 1.99 2.82 8.22
CA PHE A 50 1.03 3.69 8.89
C PHE A 50 -0.08 2.89 9.59
N TRP A 51 -0.69 1.93 8.88
CA TRP A 51 -1.68 1.00 9.44
C TRP A 51 -1.11 0.21 10.63
N ALA A 52 0.09 -0.37 10.51
CA ALA A 52 0.71 -1.13 11.58
C ALA A 52 0.98 -0.25 12.82
N ASN A 53 1.41 0.99 12.62
CA ASN A 53 1.61 1.95 13.70
C ASN A 53 0.28 2.30 14.41
N LYS A 54 -0.82 2.48 13.66
CA LYS A 54 -2.15 2.64 14.25
C LYS A 54 -2.53 1.43 15.11
N LYS A 55 -2.39 0.21 14.58
CA LYS A 55 -2.69 -1.04 15.31
C LYS A 55 -1.89 -1.14 16.60
N TYR A 56 -0.59 -0.92 16.52
CA TYR A 56 0.31 -1.05 17.66
C TYR A 56 0.08 0.03 18.73
N PHE A 57 0.09 1.31 18.34
CA PHE A 57 0.11 2.42 19.30
C PHE A 57 -1.27 2.90 19.74
N LEU A 58 -2.27 2.87 18.86
CA LEU A 58 -3.60 3.46 19.15
C LEU A 58 -4.63 2.40 19.52
N GLU A 59 -4.59 1.23 18.89
CA GLU A 59 -5.54 0.15 19.15
C GLU A 59 -5.04 -0.87 20.20
N ASN A 60 -3.82 -0.69 20.73
CA ASN A 60 -3.17 -1.64 21.64
C ASN A 60 -3.18 -3.08 21.10
N ARG A 61 -3.07 -3.25 19.78
CA ARG A 61 -3.06 -4.56 19.13
C ARG A 61 -1.62 -4.94 18.79
N PRO A 62 -0.96 -5.77 19.63
CA PRO A 62 0.42 -6.19 19.38
C PRO A 62 0.52 -7.07 18.13
N GLY A 63 1.63 -6.93 17.42
CA GLY A 63 2.07 -7.84 16.38
C GLY A 63 2.80 -9.06 16.98
N GLN A 64 3.64 -9.69 16.16
CA GLN A 64 4.43 -10.86 16.54
C GLN A 64 5.88 -10.47 16.85
N GLY A 65 6.67 -11.45 17.32
CA GLY A 65 8.08 -11.27 17.65
C GLY A 65 8.30 -10.73 19.07
N SER A 66 9.58 -10.61 19.47
CA SER A 66 9.97 -10.19 20.83
C SER A 66 9.51 -8.79 21.18
N ASN A 67 9.48 -7.89 20.20
CA ASN A 67 9.03 -6.50 20.36
C ASN A 67 7.57 -6.30 19.99
N GLN A 68 6.88 -7.36 19.52
CA GLN A 68 5.49 -7.29 19.09
C GLN A 68 5.23 -6.26 17.97
N ASP A 69 6.25 -5.91 17.19
CA ASP A 69 6.21 -4.89 16.14
C ASP A 69 6.13 -5.49 14.73
N TYR A 70 6.15 -6.81 14.60
CA TYR A 70 6.04 -7.49 13.32
C TYR A 70 4.58 -7.77 12.95
N PHE A 71 4.14 -7.24 11.82
CA PHE A 71 2.83 -7.52 11.26
C PHE A 71 2.97 -8.21 9.88
N PRO A 72 2.35 -9.38 9.66
CA PRO A 72 2.29 -9.99 8.33
C PRO A 72 1.52 -9.10 7.34
N PHE A 73 2.01 -8.97 6.11
CA PHE A 73 1.32 -8.21 5.05
C PHE A 73 -0.10 -8.72 4.77
N ARG A 74 -0.35 -10.02 5.01
CA ARG A 74 -1.69 -10.61 4.88
C ARG A 74 -2.70 -9.97 5.83
N MET A 75 -2.30 -9.55 7.03
CA MET A 75 -3.21 -8.90 7.97
C MET A 75 -3.65 -7.53 7.43
N PHE A 76 -2.71 -6.73 6.93
CA PHE A 76 -3.05 -5.46 6.30
C PHE A 76 -4.01 -5.64 5.11
N LEU A 77 -3.72 -6.62 4.25
CA LEU A 77 -4.59 -6.95 3.13
C LEU A 77 -6.01 -7.33 3.59
N GLN A 78 -6.13 -8.18 4.61
CA GLN A 78 -7.42 -8.62 5.16
C GLN A 78 -8.21 -7.49 5.80
N ASP A 79 -7.55 -6.61 6.55
CA ASP A 79 -8.18 -5.43 7.15
C ASP A 79 -8.74 -4.52 6.06
N MET A 80 -7.96 -4.23 5.00
CA MET A 80 -8.45 -3.37 3.90
C MET A 80 -9.61 -4.00 3.14
N ILE A 81 -9.57 -5.31 2.87
CA ILE A 81 -10.70 -6.03 2.27
C ILE A 81 -11.94 -5.94 3.16
N SER A 82 -11.77 -6.10 4.47
CA SER A 82 -12.88 -6.04 5.43
C SER A 82 -13.49 -4.63 5.53
N SER A 83 -12.69 -3.60 5.25
CA SER A 83 -13.12 -2.19 5.16
C SER A 83 -13.61 -1.78 3.76
N ALA A 84 -13.99 -2.74 2.90
CA ALA A 84 -14.51 -2.51 1.55
C ALA A 84 -13.55 -1.75 0.60
N LEU A 85 -12.24 -1.93 0.80
CA LEU A 85 -11.17 -1.39 -0.07
C LEU A 85 -10.51 -2.50 -0.90
N ASP A 86 -11.23 -3.59 -1.19
CA ASP A 86 -10.70 -4.78 -1.83
C ASP A 86 -10.05 -4.46 -3.18
N ARG A 87 -10.68 -3.59 -3.98
CA ARG A 87 -10.17 -3.20 -5.29
C ARG A 87 -8.83 -2.48 -5.20
N GLU A 88 -8.74 -1.46 -4.33
CA GLU A 88 -7.59 -0.58 -4.16
C GLU A 88 -6.40 -1.36 -3.59
N ILE A 89 -6.63 -2.14 -2.52
CA ILE A 89 -5.54 -2.87 -1.87
C ILE A 89 -5.04 -4.01 -2.74
N ILE A 90 -5.91 -4.69 -3.49
CA ILE A 90 -5.50 -5.76 -4.40
C ILE A 90 -4.67 -5.18 -5.54
N PHE A 91 -5.10 -4.06 -6.12
CA PHE A 91 -4.35 -3.38 -7.17
C PHE A 91 -2.93 -3.06 -6.68
N LEU A 92 -2.81 -2.39 -5.54
CA LEU A 92 -1.52 -2.04 -4.94
C LEU A 92 -0.69 -3.28 -4.59
N HIS A 93 -1.30 -4.30 -4.00
CA HIS A 93 -0.61 -5.52 -3.62
C HIS A 93 -0.01 -6.22 -4.84
N VAL A 94 -0.79 -6.40 -5.91
CA VAL A 94 -0.33 -7.10 -7.11
C VAL A 94 0.75 -6.31 -7.84
N TYR A 95 0.58 -5.00 -7.98
CA TYR A 95 1.59 -4.16 -8.63
C TYR A 95 2.88 -4.04 -7.81
N ARG A 96 2.80 -4.10 -6.48
CA ARG A 96 3.99 -4.22 -5.62
C ARG A 96 4.66 -5.59 -5.79
N VAL A 97 3.91 -6.70 -5.88
CA VAL A 97 4.48 -8.01 -6.24
C VAL A 97 5.24 -7.93 -7.56
N ALA A 98 4.61 -7.35 -8.59
CA ALA A 98 5.20 -7.23 -9.91
C ALA A 98 6.50 -6.39 -9.88
N SER A 99 6.47 -5.29 -9.14
CA SER A 99 7.59 -4.34 -9.01
C SER A 99 8.81 -4.93 -8.32
N ASP A 100 8.61 -5.81 -7.32
CA ASP A 100 9.67 -6.33 -6.45
C ASP A 100 10.19 -7.73 -6.84
N HIS A 101 9.36 -8.56 -7.50
CA HIS A 101 9.68 -9.99 -7.69
C HIS A 101 9.78 -10.43 -9.14
N TYR A 102 9.50 -9.55 -10.11
CA TYR A 102 9.51 -9.91 -11.53
C TYR A 102 10.38 -8.94 -12.34
N ALA A 103 11.31 -9.48 -13.12
CA ALA A 103 12.24 -8.68 -13.92
C ALA A 103 11.64 -8.18 -15.25
N LEU A 104 10.67 -8.91 -15.82
CA LEU A 104 10.07 -8.55 -17.11
C LEU A 104 9.01 -7.45 -16.98
N ASN A 105 8.77 -6.72 -18.06
CA ASN A 105 7.67 -5.77 -18.22
C ASN A 105 7.18 -5.78 -19.68
N PRO A 106 5.95 -6.23 -19.98
CA PRO A 106 4.95 -6.74 -19.04
C PRO A 106 5.37 -8.06 -18.36
N THR A 107 4.66 -8.42 -17.28
CA THR A 107 4.88 -9.66 -16.52
C THR A 107 3.57 -10.34 -16.13
N ILE A 108 3.63 -11.61 -15.73
CA ILE A 108 2.49 -12.39 -15.27
C ILE A 108 2.65 -12.71 -13.79
N VAL A 109 1.85 -12.05 -12.96
CA VAL A 109 1.83 -12.26 -11.51
C VAL A 109 0.93 -13.44 -11.17
N LYS A 110 1.47 -14.42 -10.44
CA LYS A 110 0.67 -15.50 -9.84
C LYS A 110 -0.04 -14.98 -8.59
N ILE A 111 -1.35 -15.22 -8.52
CA ILE A 111 -2.21 -14.82 -7.41
C ILE A 111 -2.47 -16.04 -6.52
N TYR A 112 -2.29 -15.85 -5.22
CA TYR A 112 -2.55 -16.86 -4.19
C TYR A 112 -3.63 -16.35 -3.22
N GLY A 113 -3.99 -17.15 -2.21
CA GLY A 113 -4.76 -16.65 -1.06
C GLY A 113 -6.16 -16.08 -1.34
N GLU A 114 -6.53 -15.06 -0.56
CA GLU A 114 -7.82 -14.36 -0.62
C GLU A 114 -7.94 -13.51 -1.89
N GLU A 115 -6.81 -12.99 -2.37
CA GLU A 115 -6.70 -12.24 -3.61
C GLU A 115 -7.23 -13.06 -4.79
N LYS A 116 -6.91 -14.36 -4.83
CA LYS A 116 -7.42 -15.28 -5.86
C LYS A 116 -8.95 -15.41 -5.79
N ARG A 117 -9.52 -15.40 -4.58
CA ARG A 117 -10.98 -15.47 -4.37
C ARG A 117 -11.68 -14.23 -4.91
N ILE A 118 -11.08 -13.06 -4.71
CA ILE A 118 -11.66 -11.76 -5.11
C ILE A 118 -11.44 -11.51 -6.61
N ILE A 119 -10.23 -11.71 -7.12
CA ILE A 119 -9.90 -11.48 -8.54
C ILE A 119 -10.53 -12.57 -9.44
N GLY A 120 -10.77 -13.76 -8.90
CA GLY A 120 -11.28 -14.91 -9.66
C GLY A 120 -10.27 -15.52 -10.63
N LYS A 121 -9.03 -15.02 -10.68
CA LYS A 121 -7.96 -15.48 -11.58
C LYS A 121 -6.75 -15.97 -10.80
N LYS A 122 -6.10 -17.02 -11.29
CA LYS A 122 -4.84 -17.55 -10.74
C LYS A 122 -3.60 -16.78 -11.21
N LYS A 123 -3.72 -16.04 -12.31
CA LYS A 123 -2.66 -15.27 -12.95
C LYS A 123 -3.24 -14.00 -13.52
N ILE A 124 -2.53 -12.89 -13.40
CA ILE A 124 -2.86 -11.66 -14.10
C ILE A 124 -1.63 -11.15 -14.82
N GLU A 125 -1.81 -10.69 -16.05
CA GLU A 125 -0.79 -9.92 -16.75
C GLU A 125 -0.85 -8.47 -16.28
N VAL A 126 0.31 -7.91 -15.95
CA VAL A 126 0.45 -6.50 -15.59
C VAL A 126 1.56 -5.87 -16.40
N LYS A 127 1.33 -4.63 -16.79
CA LYS A 127 2.33 -3.74 -17.37
C LYS A 127 2.62 -2.62 -16.37
N ILE A 128 3.89 -2.42 -16.06
CA ILE A 128 4.36 -1.38 -15.15
C ILE A 128 4.70 -0.15 -15.99
N ASP A 129 3.83 0.84 -15.97
CA ASP A 129 3.98 2.09 -16.70
C ASP A 129 3.41 3.28 -15.91
N ARG A 130 3.42 4.47 -16.53
CA ARG A 130 2.94 5.70 -15.89
C ARG A 130 1.45 5.62 -15.51
N GLU A 131 0.63 4.90 -16.27
CA GLU A 131 -0.79 4.75 -15.97
C GLU A 131 -1.00 3.82 -14.77
N ALA A 132 -0.19 2.76 -14.66
CA ALA A 132 -0.16 1.93 -13.45
C ALA A 132 0.23 2.75 -12.21
N LEU A 133 1.22 3.64 -12.32
CA LEU A 133 1.62 4.51 -11.22
C LEU A 133 0.50 5.47 -10.79
N LYS A 134 -0.20 6.10 -11.74
CA LYS A 134 -1.35 6.97 -11.42
C LYS A 134 -2.43 6.21 -10.66
N LYS A 135 -2.82 5.03 -11.14
CA LYS A 135 -3.81 4.18 -10.46
C LYS A 135 -3.34 3.73 -9.08
N ALA A 136 -2.04 3.48 -8.90
CA ALA A 136 -1.46 3.15 -7.60
C ALA A 136 -1.56 4.33 -6.62
N ILE A 137 -1.31 5.56 -7.09
CA ILE A 137 -1.47 6.79 -6.30
C ILE A 137 -2.94 6.97 -5.91
N ASP A 138 -3.87 6.86 -6.85
CA ASP A 138 -5.31 7.00 -6.58
C ASP A 138 -5.77 5.96 -5.54
N SER A 139 -5.35 4.70 -5.71
CA SER A 139 -5.64 3.62 -4.75
C SER A 139 -5.05 3.92 -3.36
N ALA A 140 -3.85 4.50 -3.30
CA ALA A 140 -3.19 4.86 -2.06
C ALA A 140 -3.91 6.02 -1.33
N GLU A 141 -4.42 7.01 -2.07
CA GLU A 141 -5.21 8.11 -1.52
C GLU A 141 -6.52 7.59 -0.89
N GLU A 142 -7.25 6.70 -1.57
CA GLU A 142 -8.48 6.11 -1.01
C GLU A 142 -8.23 5.25 0.22
N ILE A 143 -7.18 4.41 0.21
CA ILE A 143 -6.79 3.63 1.39
C ILE A 143 -6.40 4.56 2.54
N LEU A 144 -5.60 5.60 2.28
CA LEU A 144 -5.20 6.55 3.32
C LEU A 144 -6.42 7.24 3.93
N LYS A 145 -7.37 7.67 3.09
CA LYS A 145 -8.61 8.31 3.53
C LYS A 145 -9.41 7.40 4.47
N ALA A 146 -9.53 6.11 4.15
CA ALA A 146 -10.18 5.17 5.07
C ALA A 146 -9.40 5.01 6.37
N LEU A 147 -8.07 4.86 6.27
CA LEU A 147 -7.20 4.77 7.45
C LEU A 147 -7.21 6.03 8.31
N THR A 148 -7.61 7.20 7.81
CA THR A 148 -7.76 8.42 8.61
C THR A 148 -9.18 8.66 9.10
N ASN A 149 -10.19 8.24 8.34
CA ASN A 149 -11.61 8.44 8.64
C ASN A 149 -12.21 7.35 9.54
N GLU A 150 -11.47 6.29 9.85
CA GLU A 150 -11.75 5.48 11.03
C GLU A 150 -11.60 6.38 12.28
N ASP A 151 -12.67 7.13 12.57
CA ASP A 151 -12.87 7.81 13.84
C ASP A 151 -12.56 6.80 14.94
N PHE A 152 -11.61 7.13 15.80
CA PHE A 152 -11.35 6.37 17.02
C PHE A 152 -12.54 6.58 17.97
N SER A 153 -13.67 5.97 17.64
CA SER A 153 -14.83 5.84 18.50
C SER A 153 -14.53 4.69 19.46
N ASN A 154 -13.94 5.04 20.60
CA ASN A 154 -14.10 4.32 21.86
C ASN A 154 -14.25 5.36 22.97
#